data_AF-A0A4Y8C9X1-F1
#
_entry.id   AF-A0A4Y8C9X1-F1
#
_cell.length_a   1.000
_cell.length_b   1.000
_cell.length_c   1.000
_cell.angle_alpha   90.00
_cell.angle_beta   90.00
_cell.angle_gamma   90.00
#
_symmetry.space_group_name_H-M   'P 1'
#
loop_
_entity.id
_entity.type
_entity.pdbx_description
1 polymer ?
#
loop_
_entity_poly.entity_id
_entity_poly.type
_entity_poly.pdbx_seq_one_letter_code
_entity_poly.pdbx_strand_id
1 'polypeptide(L)' 'AMIFIGSQMNLKLAWNLADLTMAFMATTNIISLLLLGGIVNKVLKDFNTQQKSGIDPKFNASKLGIKNAECWD' A
#
# COMPACT_ATOMS: atom_id res chain seq x y z
N ALA A 1 -25.20 19.98 -10.83
CA ALA A 1 -25.90 19.61 -9.58
C ALA A 1 -24.95 19.49 -8.39
N MET A 2 -23.89 18.66 -8.48
CA MET A 2 -22.96 18.42 -7.34
C MET A 2 -22.27 19.69 -6.82
N ILE A 3 -21.85 20.61 -7.70
CA ILE A 3 -21.24 21.91 -7.32
C ILE A 3 -22.25 22.83 -6.61
N PHE A 4 -23.51 22.87 -7.07
CA PHE A 4 -24.57 23.71 -6.49
C PHE A 4 -25.01 23.20 -5.10
N ILE A 5 -25.02 21.88 -4.90
CA ILE A 5 -25.30 21.26 -3.60
C ILE A 5 -24.10 21.43 -2.66
N GLY A 6 -22.88 21.23 -3.17
CA GLY A 6 -21.65 21.38 -2.40
C GLY A 6 -21.40 22.81 -1.91
N SER A 7 -21.75 23.84 -2.69
CA SER A 7 -21.57 25.24 -2.29
C SER A 7 -22.50 25.67 -1.14
N GLN A 8 -23.63 24.98 -0.95
CA GLN A 8 -24.57 25.22 0.16
C GLN A 8 -24.40 24.25 1.34
N MET A 9 -23.49 23.28 1.23
CA MET A 9 -23.21 22.32 2.29
C MET A 9 -22.31 22.96 3.35
N ASN A 10 -22.62 22.72 4.63
CA ASN A 10 -21.76 23.18 5.71
C ASN A 10 -20.36 22.56 5.58
N LEU A 11 -19.33 23.39 5.65
CA LEU A 11 -17.93 22.99 5.48
C LEU A 11 -17.56 21.80 6.38
N LYS A 12 -18.03 21.81 7.63
CA LYS A 12 -17.78 20.72 8.59
C LYS A 12 -18.42 19.39 8.15
N LEU A 13 -19.60 19.45 7.55
CA LEU A 13 -20.27 18.26 7.03
C LEU A 13 -19.53 17.69 5.82
N ALA A 14 -19.03 18.58 4.93
CA ALA A 14 -18.21 18.19 3.79
C ALA A 14 -16.92 17.47 4.22
N TRP A 15 -16.20 18.02 5.20
CA TRP A 15 -14.98 17.42 5.73
C TRP A 15 -15.25 16.10 6.46
N ASN A 16 -16.30 16.02 7.29
CA ASN A 16 -16.65 14.76 7.96
C ASN A 16 -16.99 13.65 6.95
N LEU A 17 -17.67 14.00 5.84
CA LEU A 17 -17.96 13.04 4.78
C LEU A 17 -16.68 12.62 4.05
N ALA A 18 -15.78 13.57 3.76
CA ALA A 18 -14.48 13.28 3.17
C ALA A 18 -13.65 12.35 4.06
N ASP A 19 -13.56 12.62 5.36
CA ASP A 19 -12.83 11.79 6.33
C ASP A 19 -13.39 10.38 6.41
N LEU A 20 -14.72 10.22 6.37
CA LEU A 20 -15.36 8.90 6.33
C LEU A 20 -14.95 8.12 5.08
N THR A 21 -14.98 8.75 3.90
CA THR A 21 -14.56 8.10 2.65
C THR A 21 -13.06 7.77 2.65
N MET A 22 -12.24 8.65 3.22
CA MET A 22 -10.80 8.43 3.40
C MET A 22 -10.54 7.25 4.33
N ALA A 23 -11.30 7.14 5.42
CA ALA A 23 -11.19 6.01 6.35
C ALA A 23 -11.45 4.68 5.63
N PHE A 24 -12.51 4.57 4.82
CA PHE A 24 -12.76 3.35 4.04
C PHE A 24 -11.61 3.01 3.08
N MET A 25 -11.09 4.02 2.35
CA MET A 25 -9.94 3.82 1.47
C MET A 25 -8.71 3.33 2.24
N ALA A 26 -8.36 4.01 3.34
CA ALA A 26 -7.19 3.68 4.14
C ALA A 26 -7.31 2.31 4.79
N THR A 27 -8.48 1.95 5.35
CA THR A 27 -8.69 0.65 6.00
C THR A 27 -8.45 -0.51 5.04
N THR A 28 -8.97 -0.44 3.81
CA THR A 28 -8.74 -1.52 2.82
C THR A 28 -7.27 -1.67 2.44
N ASN A 29 -6.54 -0.55 2.29
CA ASN A 29 -5.10 -0.56 2.02
C ASN A 29 -4.30 -1.13 3.20
N ILE A 30 -4.59 -0.69 4.42
CA ILE A 30 -3.92 -1.17 5.64
C ILE A 30 -4.11 -2.67 5.82
N ILE A 31 -5.33 -3.19 5.64
CA ILE A 31 -5.60 -4.64 5.70
C ILE A 31 -4.74 -5.38 4.67
N SER A 32 -4.65 -4.86 3.45
CA SER A 32 -3.82 -5.45 2.38
C SER A 32 -2.33 -5.47 2.77
N LEU A 33 -1.81 -4.38 3.34
CA LEU A 33 -0.42 -4.30 3.83
C LEU A 33 -0.15 -5.28 4.98
N LEU A 34 -1.11 -5.45 5.90
CA LEU A 34 -0.99 -6.41 7.01
C LEU A 34 -0.92 -7.85 6.50
N LEU A 35 -1.76 -8.22 5.52
CA LEU A 35 -1.71 -9.54 4.89
C LEU A 35 -0.39 -9.77 4.13
N LEU A 36 0.17 -8.73 3.52
CA LEU A 36 1.46 -8.77 2.84
C LEU A 36 2.66 -8.70 3.80
N GLY A 37 2.46 -8.43 5.09
CA GLY A 37 3.55 -8.20 6.05
C GLY A 37 4.57 -9.34 6.14
N GLY A 38 4.12 -10.59 5.99
CA GLY A 38 5.01 -11.75 5.92
C GLY A 38 5.94 -11.73 4.69
N ILE A 39 5.41 -11.32 3.54
CA ILE A 39 6.17 -11.18 2.29
C ILE A 39 7.16 -10.02 2.42
N VAL A 40 6.69 -8.86 2.92
CA VAL A 40 7.55 -7.68 3.14
C VAL A 40 8.75 -8.03 4.02
N ASN A 41 8.55 -8.76 5.12
CA ASN A 41 9.66 -9.19 5.98
C ASN A 41 10.66 -10.10 5.24
N LYS A 42 10.19 -10.97 4.35
CA LYS A 42 11.06 -11.85 3.55
C LYS A 42 11.89 -11.07 2.54
N VAL A 43 11.25 -10.16 1.81
CA VAL A 43 11.90 -9.28 0.83
C VAL A 43 12.89 -8.35 1.50
N LEU A 44 12.53 -7.75 2.63
CA LEU A 44 13.39 -6.83 3.36
C LEU A 44 14.65 -7.53 3.91
N LYS A 45 14.53 -8.78 4.37
CA LYS A 45 15.68 -9.58 4.79
C LYS A 45 16.62 -9.86 3.61
N ASP A 46 16.08 -10.28 2.47
CA ASP A 46 16.89 -10.54 1.27
C ASP A 46 17.58 -9.26 0.77
N PHE A 47 16.85 -8.15 0.69
CA PHE A 47 17.42 -6.83 0.34
C PHE A 47 18.56 -6.43 1.28
N ASN A 48 18.36 -6.55 2.60
CA ASN A 48 19.40 -6.23 3.58
C ASN A 48 20.62 -7.15 3.45
N THR A 49 20.43 -8.44 3.16
CA THR A 49 21.53 -9.37 2.90
C THR A 49 22.30 -8.97 1.64
N GLN A 50 21.60 -8.68 0.53
CA GLN A 50 22.22 -8.25 -0.72
C GLN A 50 23.02 -6.95 -0.53
N GLN A 51 22.43 -5.95 0.13
CA GLN A 51 23.09 -4.69 0.44
C GLN A 51 24.35 -4.90 1.30
N LYS A 52 24.29 -5.75 2.33
CA LYS A 52 25.45 -6.08 3.18
C LYS A 52 26.54 -6.86 2.45
N SER A 53 26.18 -7.63 1.43
CA SER A 53 27.13 -8.34 0.58
C SER A 53 27.82 -7.44 -0.45
N GLY A 54 27.51 -6.14 -0.48
CA GLY A 54 28.12 -5.18 -1.41
C GLY A 54 27.71 -5.37 -2.87
N ILE A 55 26.64 -6.13 -3.11
CA ILE A 55 26.06 -6.32 -4.44
C ILE A 55 24.87 -5.38 -4.62
N ASP A 56 24.60 -5.01 -5.88
CA ASP A 56 23.42 -4.24 -6.25
C ASP A 56 22.14 -5.04 -5.94
N PRO A 57 21.29 -4.60 -4.99
CA PRO A 57 20.13 -5.38 -4.58
C PRO A 57 19.09 -5.50 -5.69
N LYS A 58 18.80 -6.73 -6.11
CA LYS A 58 17.75 -7.02 -7.09
C LYS A 58 16.68 -7.90 -6.49
N PHE A 59 15.43 -7.47 -6.63
CA PHE A 59 14.28 -8.28 -6.25
C PHE A 59 14.14 -9.45 -7.23
N ASN A 60 13.90 -10.65 -6.70
CA ASN A 60 13.61 -11.83 -7.50
C ASN A 60 12.52 -12.64 -6.79
N ALA A 61 11.30 -12.60 -7.33
CA ALA A 61 10.13 -13.22 -6.74
C ALA A 61 10.28 -14.76 -6.67
N SER A 62 10.78 -15.37 -7.74
CA SER A 62 11.01 -16.80 -7.87
C SER A 62 11.99 -17.34 -6.81
N LYS A 63 13.13 -16.68 -6.59
CA LYS A 63 14.12 -17.00 -5.54
C LYS A 63 13.50 -16.94 -4.14
N LEU A 64 12.59 -15.99 -3.92
CA LEU A 64 11.90 -15.80 -2.65
C LEU A 64 10.61 -16.62 -2.53
N GLY A 65 10.27 -17.46 -3.51
CA GLY A 65 9.04 -18.28 -3.49
C GLY A 65 7.77 -17.45 -3.36
N ILE A 66 7.78 -16.22 -3.86
CA ILE A 66 6.62 -15.32 -3.86
C ILE A 66 5.80 -15.63 -5.10
N LYS A 67 4.54 -16.02 -4.91
CA LYS A 67 3.60 -16.32 -5.99
C LYS A 67 2.87 -15.04 -6.41
N ASN A 68 2.33 -15.02 -7.65
CA ASN A 68 1.57 -13.90 -8.21
C ASN A 68 2.37 -12.58 -8.35
N ALA A 69 3.67 -12.69 -8.66
CA ALA A 69 4.56 -11.56 -8.86
C ALA A 69 5.23 -11.59 -10.26
N GLU A 70 4.49 -12.02 -11.28
CA GLU A 70 4.96 -12.24 -12.65
C GLU A 70 5.54 -10.98 -13.32
N CYS A 71 5.06 -9.80 -12.93
CA CYS A 71 5.57 -8.52 -13.46
C CYS A 71 6.96 -8.12 -12.92
N TRP A 72 7.57 -8.94 -12.06
CA TRP A 72 8.81 -8.63 -11.35
C TRP A 72 9.89 -9.71 -11.47
N ASP A 73 9.74 -10.64 -12.43
CA ASP A 73 10.79 -11.61 -12.81
C ASP A 73 11.84 -11.01 -13.75
#